data_AF-A0A0W8FH76-F1
#
_entry.id   AF-A0A0W8FH76-F1
#
_cell.length_a   1.000
_cell.length_b   1.000
_cell.length_c   1.000
_cell.angle_alpha   90.00
_cell.angle_beta   90.00
_cell.angle_gamma   90.00
#
_symmetry.space_group_name_H-M   'P 1'
#
loop_
_entity.id
_entity.type
_entity.pdbx_description
1 polymer ?
#
loop_
_entity_poly.entity_id
_entity_poly.type
_entity_poly.pdbx_seq_one_letter_code
_entity_poly.pdbx_strand_id
1 'polypeptide(L)'
;MDILSTLDTGHGIWNPVVWLLAAGIAAVIAYLIWAYGESGYKRGTEQTKPFLSGNAEPEKGDVHVRGSHLYWGFTEALKGYFDRIVPLHTGVLNDYTLWFLGTTALILVMVGLI
;
A
#
# COMPACT_ATOMS: atom_id res chain seq x y z
N MET A 1 18.99 16.99 -16.99
CA MET A 1 18.87 16.71 -15.55
C MET A 1 20.27 16.33 -15.08
N ASP A 2 20.88 17.18 -14.26
CA ASP A 2 22.19 16.88 -13.67
C ASP A 2 21.97 15.92 -12.50
N ILE A 3 22.55 14.71 -12.56
CA ILE A 3 22.39 13.69 -11.52
C ILE A 3 23.03 14.11 -10.18
N LEU A 4 23.91 15.11 -10.21
CA LEU A 4 24.55 15.67 -9.03
C LEU A 4 23.70 16.77 -8.37
N SER A 5 22.64 17.23 -9.04
CA SER A 5 21.75 18.25 -8.50
C SER A 5 20.92 17.69 -7.32
N THR A 6 20.84 18.48 -6.25
CA THR A 6 19.97 18.20 -5.10
C THR A 6 18.57 18.70 -5.41
N LEU A 7 17.55 17.87 -5.20
CA LEU A 7 16.16 18.28 -5.35
C LEU A 7 15.74 19.15 -4.16
N ASP A 8 15.20 20.33 -4.44
CA ASP A 8 14.61 21.19 -3.42
C ASP A 8 13.13 20.83 -3.23
N THR A 9 12.79 20.34 -2.03
CA THR A 9 11.42 20.01 -1.64
C THR A 9 11.00 20.78 -0.37
N GLY A 10 11.78 21.80 0.03
CA GLY A 10 11.57 22.57 1.25
C GLY A 10 11.98 21.88 2.56
N HIS A 11 12.24 20.57 2.55
CA HIS A 11 12.66 19.80 3.72
C HIS A 11 13.51 18.58 3.32
N GLY A 12 14.54 18.27 4.10
CA GLY A 12 15.35 17.05 3.94
C GLY A 12 16.51 17.20 2.92
N ILE A 13 17.20 16.08 2.68
CA ILE A 13 18.33 16.00 1.74
C ILE A 13 17.91 15.04 0.62
N TRP A 14 17.68 15.57 -0.58
CA TRP A 14 17.22 14.80 -1.75
C TRP A 14 18.24 14.81 -2.88
N ASN A 15 19.49 14.48 -2.54
CA ASN A 15 20.51 14.23 -3.55
C ASN A 15 20.47 12.75 -3.97
N PRO A 16 20.15 12.42 -5.24
CA PRO A 16 20.00 11.03 -5.68
C PRO A 16 21.27 10.19 -5.46
N VAL A 17 22.45 10.77 -5.68
CA VAL A 17 23.74 10.07 -5.52
C VAL A 17 23.98 9.72 -4.05
N VAL A 18 23.68 10.64 -3.12
CA VAL A 18 23.82 10.39 -1.69
C VAL A 18 22.92 9.23 -1.24
N TRP A 19 21.66 9.19 -1.69
CA TRP A 19 20.74 8.10 -1.36
C TRP A 19 21.15 6.76 -1.93
N LEU A 20 21.66 6.72 -3.18
CA LEU A 20 22.19 5.50 -3.78
C LEU A 20 23.42 4.97 -3.01
N LEU A 21 24.33 5.87 -2.60
CA LEU A 21 25.48 5.50 -1.79
C LEU A 21 25.05 4.97 -0.42
N ALA A 22 24.12 5.65 0.26
CA ALA A 22 23.60 5.22 1.55
C ALA A 22 22.92 3.85 1.47
N ALA A 23 22.10 3.61 0.44
CA ALA A 23 21.46 2.32 0.19
C ALA A 23 22.50 1.22 -0.07
N GLY A 24 23.54 1.52 -0.85
CA GLY A 24 24.66 0.61 -1.09
C GLY A 24 25.40 0.24 0.19
N ILE A 25 25.74 1.22 1.03
CA ILE A 25 26.38 0.99 2.33
C ILE A 25 25.49 0.14 3.24
N ALA A 26 24.21 0.46 3.34
CA ALA A 26 23.25 -0.31 4.14
C ALA A 26 23.14 -1.76 3.65
N ALA A 27 23.12 -1.98 2.33
CA ALA A 27 23.10 -3.32 1.75
C ALA A 27 24.38 -4.11 2.05
N VAL A 28 25.55 -3.47 1.99
CA VAL A 28 26.83 -4.09 2.37
C VAL A 28 26.82 -4.48 3.85
N ILE A 29 26.38 -3.58 4.74
CA ILE A 29 26.27 -3.88 6.17
C ILE A 29 25.30 -5.05 6.41
N ALA A 30 24.12 -5.01 5.80
CA ALA A 30 23.13 -6.10 5.92
C ALA A 30 23.69 -7.43 5.39
N TYR A 31 24.42 -7.41 4.28
CA TYR A 31 25.09 -8.57 3.72
C TYR A 31 26.15 -9.13 4.66
N LEU A 32 26.99 -8.27 5.26
CA LEU A 32 28.00 -8.70 6.23
C LEU A 32 27.33 -9.34 7.45
N ILE A 33 26.29 -8.71 8.02
CA ILE A 33 25.53 -9.28 9.14
C ILE A 33 24.96 -10.66 8.76
N TRP A 34 24.35 -10.78 7.58
CA TRP A 34 23.82 -12.04 7.09
C TRP A 34 24.92 -13.10 6.87
N ALA A 35 26.05 -12.71 6.30
CA ALA A 35 27.17 -13.60 5.99
C ALA A 35 27.89 -14.13 7.25
N TYR A 36 27.92 -13.34 8.32
CA TYR A 36 28.45 -13.75 9.63
C TYR A 36 27.41 -14.44 10.52
N GLY A 37 26.14 -14.50 10.10
CA GLY A 37 25.07 -15.17 10.83
C GLY A 37 25.15 -16.70 10.76
N GLU A 38 24.49 -17.37 11.69
CA GLU A 38 24.34 -18.83 11.66
C GLU A 38 23.36 -19.23 10.54
N SER A 39 23.85 -19.95 9.55
CA SER A 39 23.04 -20.42 8.40
C SER A 39 22.35 -21.76 8.68
N GLY A 40 22.75 -22.46 9.73
CA GLY A 40 22.26 -23.76 10.13
C GLY A 40 20.87 -23.69 10.75
N TYR A 41 19.90 -24.28 10.06
CA TYR A 41 18.58 -24.59 10.62
C TYR A 41 18.09 -25.93 10.07
N LYS A 42 17.22 -26.61 10.81
CA LYS A 42 16.66 -27.89 10.39
C LYS A 42 15.49 -27.67 9.42
N ARG A 43 15.80 -27.69 8.12
CA ARG A 43 14.81 -27.60 7.04
C ARG A 43 13.72 -28.67 7.17
N GLY A 44 12.47 -28.29 6.91
CA GLY A 44 11.33 -29.21 6.95
C GLY A 44 10.89 -29.62 8.36
N THR A 45 11.42 -28.96 9.40
CA THR A 45 10.99 -29.18 10.80
C THR A 45 10.18 -28.01 11.32
N GLU A 46 9.66 -28.14 12.54
CA GLU A 46 8.99 -27.04 13.26
C GLU A 46 9.86 -25.78 13.39
N GLN A 47 11.19 -25.88 13.25
CA GLN A 47 12.09 -24.70 13.22
C GLN A 47 11.84 -23.76 12.04
N THR A 48 11.18 -24.24 10.98
CA THR A 48 10.81 -23.43 9.81
C THR A 48 9.41 -22.83 9.88
N LYS A 49 8.65 -23.15 10.93
CA LYS A 49 7.29 -22.64 11.13
C LYS A 49 7.29 -21.46 12.10
N PRO A 50 6.36 -20.51 11.97
CA PRO A 50 6.16 -19.46 12.97
C PRO A 50 5.93 -20.05 14.35
N PHE A 51 6.54 -19.45 15.39
CA PHE A 51 6.29 -19.88 16.77
C PHE A 51 4.89 -19.43 17.21
N LEU A 52 3.96 -20.38 17.33
CA LEU A 52 2.58 -20.15 17.78
C LEU A 52 2.33 -20.71 19.20
N SER A 53 3.30 -20.52 20.10
CA SER A 53 3.24 -21.01 21.49
C SER A 53 2.92 -22.51 21.60
N GLY A 54 3.44 -23.31 20.67
CA GLY A 54 3.22 -24.76 20.60
C GLY A 54 1.89 -25.19 19.95
N ASN A 55 1.07 -24.26 19.47
CA ASN A 55 -0.13 -24.60 18.69
C ASN A 55 0.21 -24.89 17.23
N ALA A 56 -0.60 -25.75 16.60
CA ALA A 56 -0.54 -25.94 15.16
C ALA A 56 -0.91 -24.63 14.44
N GLU A 57 -0.22 -24.35 13.33
CA GLU A 57 -0.56 -23.21 12.48
C GLU A 57 -1.96 -23.43 11.86
N PRO A 58 -2.93 -22.51 12.05
CA PRO A 58 -4.22 -22.58 11.39
C PRO A 58 -4.05 -22.32 9.88
N GLU A 59 -5.11 -22.46 9.09
CA GLU A 59 -5.00 -22.21 7.65
C GLU A 59 -4.45 -20.80 7.37
N LYS A 60 -3.67 -20.63 6.30
CA LYS A 60 -2.98 -19.37 5.99
C LYS A 60 -3.93 -18.17 5.90
N GLY A 61 -5.22 -18.40 5.62
CA GLY A 61 -6.27 -17.38 5.59
C GLY A 61 -6.64 -16.82 6.97
N ASP A 62 -6.39 -17.57 8.05
CA ASP A 62 -6.80 -17.25 9.42
C ASP A 62 -5.68 -16.58 10.23
N VAL A 63 -4.42 -16.71 9.78
CA VAL A 63 -3.25 -16.05 10.41
C VAL A 63 -3.08 -14.58 9.98
N HIS A 64 -3.86 -14.10 9.01
CA HIS A 64 -3.73 -12.73 8.50
C HIS A 64 -4.92 -11.85 8.92
N VAL A 65 -4.61 -10.72 9.56
CA VAL A 65 -5.59 -9.64 9.75
C VAL A 65 -5.85 -9.02 8.38
N ARG A 66 -6.99 -9.33 7.76
CA ARG A 66 -7.35 -8.75 6.45
C ARG A 66 -7.39 -7.23 6.53
N GLY A 67 -7.01 -6.54 5.46
CA GLY A 67 -7.04 -5.07 5.40
C GLY A 67 -8.40 -4.45 5.75
N SER A 68 -9.49 -5.18 5.53
CA SER A 68 -10.84 -4.79 5.97
C SER A 68 -10.97 -4.63 7.48
N HIS A 69 -10.24 -5.41 8.28
CA HIS A 69 -10.26 -5.31 9.74
C HIS A 69 -9.55 -4.03 10.23
N LEU A 70 -8.53 -3.56 9.50
CA LEU A 70 -7.81 -2.34 9.88
C LEU A 70 -8.71 -1.10 9.79
N TYR A 71 -9.60 -1.06 8.80
CA TYR A 71 -10.52 0.05 8.58
C TYR A 71 -11.95 -0.22 9.08
N TRP A 72 -12.18 -1.36 9.75
CA TRP A 72 -13.53 -1.77 10.15
C TRP A 72 -14.26 -0.69 10.94
N GLY A 73 -13.61 -0.11 11.96
CA GLY A 73 -14.21 0.95 12.78
C GLY A 73 -14.60 2.19 11.98
N PHE A 74 -13.79 2.56 10.98
CA PHE A 74 -14.08 3.68 10.08
C PHE A 74 -15.24 3.35 9.14
N THR A 75 -15.21 2.17 8.51
CA THR A 75 -16.28 1.75 7.58
C THR A 75 -17.61 1.53 8.29
N GLU A 76 -17.59 1.01 9.52
CA GLU A 76 -18.81 0.80 10.32
C GLU A 76 -19.39 2.14 10.80
N ALA A 77 -18.56 3.06 11.29
CA ALA A 77 -19.02 4.41 11.68
C ALA A 77 -19.65 5.19 10.52
N LEU A 78 -19.17 4.96 9.30
CA LEU A 78 -19.69 5.59 8.07
C LEU A 78 -20.56 4.66 7.22
N LYS A 79 -21.07 3.58 7.80
CA LYS A 79 -21.81 2.56 7.04
C LYS A 79 -22.98 3.14 6.24
N GLY A 80 -23.73 4.07 6.82
CA GLY A 80 -24.82 4.75 6.09
C GLY A 80 -24.36 5.54 4.87
N TYR A 81 -23.15 6.08 4.87
CA TYR A 81 -22.56 6.73 3.70
C TYR A 81 -22.14 5.70 2.65
N PHE A 82 -21.36 4.69 3.07
CA PHE A 82 -20.86 3.65 2.17
C PHE A 82 -21.99 2.82 1.52
N ASP A 83 -23.02 2.46 2.27
CA ASP A 83 -24.19 1.73 1.77
C ASP A 83 -24.93 2.51 0.66
N ARG A 84 -24.78 3.84 0.60
CA ARG A 84 -25.36 4.70 -0.44
C ARG A 84 -24.43 4.91 -1.64
N ILE A 85 -23.13 5.11 -1.40
CA ILE A 85 -22.18 5.45 -2.46
C ILE A 85 -21.60 4.24 -3.19
N VAL A 86 -21.43 3.10 -2.50
CA VAL A 86 -20.86 1.89 -3.08
C VAL A 86 -21.74 1.33 -4.21
N PRO A 87 -23.09 1.27 -4.08
CA PRO A 87 -23.94 0.82 -5.18
C PRO A 87 -23.87 1.67 -6.45
N LEU A 88 -23.43 2.93 -6.37
CA LEU A 88 -23.24 3.80 -7.55
C LEU A 88 -22.00 3.40 -8.37
N HIS A 89 -21.11 2.58 -7.82
CA HIS A 89 -19.91 2.08 -8.48
C HIS A 89 -20.16 0.67 -9.03
N THR A 90 -21.05 0.58 -10.03
CA THR A 90 -21.54 -0.69 -10.57
C THR A 90 -20.48 -1.51 -11.30
N GLY A 91 -19.36 -0.89 -11.71
CA GLY A 91 -18.35 -1.52 -12.58
C GLY A 91 -18.78 -1.63 -14.05
N VAL A 92 -19.95 -1.12 -14.42
CA VAL A 92 -20.47 -1.14 -15.80
C VAL A 92 -20.08 0.13 -16.54
N LEU A 93 -19.31 0.00 -17.63
CA LEU A 93 -18.77 1.14 -18.38
C LEU A 93 -19.82 2.18 -18.82
N ASN A 94 -21.01 1.70 -19.21
CA ASN A 94 -22.10 2.58 -19.64
C ASN A 94 -22.54 3.53 -18.53
N ASP A 95 -22.60 3.07 -17.28
CA ASP A 95 -23.01 3.90 -16.14
C ASP A 95 -21.99 5.05 -15.91
N TYR A 96 -20.69 4.75 -16.02
CA TYR A 96 -19.64 5.78 -15.93
C TYR A 96 -19.68 6.77 -17.10
N THR A 97 -20.00 6.28 -18.30
CA THR A 97 -20.15 7.15 -19.49
C THR A 97 -21.32 8.10 -19.30
N LEU A 98 -22.44 7.60 -18.75
CA LEU A 98 -23.59 8.41 -18.41
C LEU A 98 -23.26 9.45 -17.33
N TRP A 99 -22.57 9.06 -16.26
CA TRP A 99 -22.10 10.01 -15.24
C TRP A 99 -21.22 11.10 -15.85
N PHE A 100 -20.25 10.75 -16.69
CA PHE A 100 -19.37 11.71 -17.35
C PHE A 100 -20.13 12.70 -18.23
N LEU A 101 -21.02 12.22 -19.10
CA LEU A 101 -21.82 13.07 -19.99
C LEU A 101 -22.78 13.96 -19.19
N GLY A 102 -23.43 13.42 -18.16
CA GLY A 102 -24.33 14.16 -17.28
C GLY A 102 -23.62 15.28 -16.52
N THR A 103 -22.45 14.98 -15.91
CA THR A 103 -21.63 16.00 -15.23
C THR A 103 -21.12 17.05 -16.22
N THR A 104 -20.70 16.66 -17.42
CA THR A 104 -20.27 17.60 -18.47
C THR A 104 -21.40 18.54 -18.89
N ALA A 105 -22.59 18.00 -19.15
CA ALA A 105 -23.76 18.81 -19.48
C ALA A 105 -24.13 19.78 -18.35
N LEU A 106 -24.10 19.31 -17.09
CA LEU A 106 -24.34 20.16 -15.92
C LEU A 106 -23.33 21.31 -15.84
N ILE A 107 -22.04 21.05 -16.04
CA ILE A 107 -21.01 22.08 -16.03
C ILE A 107 -21.24 23.09 -17.17
N LEU A 108 -21.55 22.62 -18.38
CA LEU A 108 -21.82 23.50 -19.52
C LEU A 108 -23.02 24.42 -19.28
N VAL A 109 -24.08 23.91 -18.64
CA VAL A 109 -25.23 24.73 -18.23
C VAL A 109 -24.81 25.76 -17.18
N MET A 110 -24.08 25.34 -16.15
CA MET A 110 -23.64 26.23 -15.08
C MET A 110 -22.72 27.34 -15.58
N VAL A 111 -21.78 27.02 -16.48
CA VAL A 111 -20.83 27.99 -17.05
C VAL A 111 -21.47 28.82 -18.15
N GLY A 112 -22.34 28.26 -18.97
CA GLY A 112 -23.00 28.95 -20.09
C GLY A 112 -24.22 29.81 -19.69
N LEU A 113 -24.75 29.63 -18.47
CA LEU A 113 -25.80 30.48 -17.90
C LEU A 113 -25.25 31.64 -17.03
N ILE A 114 -23.93 31.69 -16.82
CA ILE A 114 -23.20 32.83 -16.23
C ILE A 114 -22.59 33.65 -17.37
#